data_AF-A0A2N7BDG6-F1
#
_entry.id   AF-A0A2N7BDG6-F1
#
_cell.length_a   1.000
_cell.length_b   1.000
_cell.length_c   1.000
_cell.angle_alpha   90.00
_cell.angle_beta   90.00
_cell.angle_gamma   90.00
#
_symmetry.space_group_name_H-M   'P 1'
#
loop_
_entity.id
_entity.type
_entity.pdbx_description
1 polymer ?
#
loop_
_entity_poly.entity_id
_entity_poly.type
_entity_poly.pdbx_seq_one_letter_code
_entity_poly.pdbx_strand_id
1 'polypeptide(L)'
;MLQQLGQLLRVARSCQPNFAHLSLGAKMPRLRNRLMRINQENGSLADELNMYTRQYGRREEETNQAELYPTSNQMDWNEELEVCERGTVSLMDAFESVMQHRCLMAFPELYKNLHQHREQASDNLNWLRTMRTA
;
A
#
# COMPACT_ATOMS: atom_id res chain seq x y z
N MET A 1 -16.07 -0.21 9.75
CA MET A 1 -15.19 -1.37 9.50
C MET A 1 -15.04 -1.67 8.01
N LEU A 2 -16.07 -2.18 7.31
CA LEU A 2 -15.96 -2.52 5.88
C LEU A 2 -15.53 -1.34 5.00
N GLN A 3 -16.09 -0.16 5.22
CA GLN A 3 -15.68 1.07 4.52
C GLN A 3 -14.19 1.41 4.73
N GLN A 4 -13.66 1.17 5.93
CA GLN A 4 -12.25 1.44 6.24
C GLN A 4 -11.33 0.37 5.63
N LEU A 5 -11.76 -0.90 5.62
CA LEU A 5 -11.06 -1.96 4.89
C LEU A 5 -11.07 -1.69 3.38
N GLY A 6 -12.19 -1.20 2.84
CA GLY A 6 -12.29 -0.76 1.44
C GLY A 6 -11.36 0.42 1.14
N GLN A 7 -11.25 1.39 2.05
CA GLN A 7 -10.26 2.46 1.91
C GLN A 7 -8.83 1.92 1.93
N LEU A 8 -8.49 1.05 2.87
CA LEU A 8 -7.16 0.45 2.97
C LEU A 8 -6.83 -0.36 1.70
N LEU A 9 -7.79 -1.11 1.17
CA LEU A 9 -7.67 -1.83 -0.11
C LEU A 9 -7.37 -0.88 -1.28
N ARG A 10 -8.13 0.22 -1.41
CA ARG A 10 -7.93 1.19 -2.49
C ARG A 10 -6.54 1.82 -2.43
N VAL A 11 -6.09 2.20 -1.24
CA VAL A 11 -4.76 2.81 -1.05
C VAL A 11 -3.64 1.79 -1.31
N ALA A 12 -3.79 0.54 -0.85
CA ALA A 12 -2.82 -0.52 -1.13
C ALA A 12 -2.66 -0.74 -2.65
N ARG A 13 -3.77 -0.77 -3.40
CA ARG A 13 -3.76 -0.89 -4.87
C ARG A 13 -3.16 0.33 -5.56
N SER A 14 -3.47 1.55 -5.10
CA SER A 14 -2.92 2.77 -5.72
C SER A 14 -1.41 2.90 -5.56
N CYS A 15 -0.82 2.26 -4.54
CA CYS A 15 0.64 2.24 -4.35
C CYS A 15 1.37 1.33 -5.34
N GLN A 16 0.76 0.22 -5.77
CA GLN A 16 1.39 -0.79 -6.62
C GLN A 16 2.01 -0.26 -7.92
N PRO A 17 1.32 0.56 -8.75
CA PRO A 17 1.90 1.04 -10.00
C PRO A 17 3.15 1.90 -9.78
N ASN A 18 3.18 2.71 -8.71
CA ASN A 18 4.33 3.57 -8.40
C ASN A 18 5.57 2.74 -8.04
N PHE A 19 5.40 1.72 -7.17
CA PHE A 19 6.51 0.82 -6.82
C PHE A 19 6.93 -0.07 -7.99
N ALA A 20 6.00 -0.51 -8.83
CA ALA A 20 6.31 -1.23 -10.06
C ALA A 20 7.18 -0.37 -10.99
N HIS A 21 6.79 0.89 -11.20
CA HIS A 21 7.52 1.84 -12.04
C HIS A 21 8.95 2.07 -11.55
N LEU A 22 9.11 2.46 -10.27
CA LEU A 22 10.43 2.66 -9.66
C LEU A 22 11.31 1.40 -9.76
N SER A 23 10.73 0.21 -9.59
CA SER A 23 11.49 -1.04 -9.68
C SER A 23 12.06 -1.30 -11.08
N LEU A 24 11.34 -0.87 -12.13
CA LEU A 24 11.81 -0.98 -13.51
C LEU A 24 12.89 0.06 -13.83
N GLY A 25 12.78 1.27 -13.26
CA GLY A 25 13.77 2.34 -13.41
C GLY A 25 15.04 2.16 -12.56
N ALA A 26 15.00 1.32 -11.52
CA ALA A 26 16.11 1.12 -10.60
C ALA A 26 17.32 0.42 -11.27
N LYS A 27 18.44 1.15 -11.38
CA LYS A 27 19.70 0.62 -11.94
C LYS A 27 20.44 -0.35 -11.01
N MET A 28 20.22 -0.24 -9.69
CA MET A 28 20.88 -1.08 -8.69
C MET A 28 20.01 -2.32 -8.37
N PRO A 29 20.53 -3.56 -8.51
CA PRO A 29 19.75 -4.78 -8.27
C PRO A 29 19.14 -4.87 -6.87
N ARG A 30 19.89 -4.45 -5.83
CA ARG A 30 19.39 -4.45 -4.45
C ARG A 30 18.19 -3.51 -4.25
N LEU A 31 18.24 -2.32 -4.87
CA LEU A 31 17.17 -1.34 -4.85
C LEU A 31 15.94 -1.85 -5.59
N ARG A 32 16.13 -2.41 -6.80
CA ARG A 32 15.08 -3.06 -7.58
C ARG A 32 14.38 -4.16 -6.79
N ASN A 33 15.15 -5.06 -6.17
CA ASN A 33 14.59 -6.15 -5.38
C ASN A 33 13.80 -5.64 -4.17
N ARG A 34 14.26 -4.58 -3.49
CA ARG A 34 13.53 -3.98 -2.38
C ARG A 34 12.20 -3.38 -2.85
N LEU A 35 12.21 -2.61 -3.94
CA LEU A 35 11.00 -2.01 -4.51
C LEU A 35 10.00 -3.06 -5.00
N MET A 36 10.47 -4.14 -5.65
CA MET A 36 9.64 -5.28 -6.03
C MET A 36 8.99 -5.95 -4.83
N ARG A 37 9.75 -6.14 -3.74
CA ARG A 37 9.23 -6.70 -2.49
C ARG A 37 8.14 -5.82 -1.89
N ILE A 38 8.33 -4.50 -1.84
CA ILE A 38 7.31 -3.56 -1.34
C ILE A 38 6.03 -3.65 -2.18
N ASN A 39 6.17 -3.72 -3.51
CA ASN A 39 5.03 -3.90 -4.40
C ASN A 39 4.28 -5.22 -4.14
N GLN A 40 5.02 -6.31 -3.91
CA GLN A 40 4.43 -7.61 -3.55
C GLN A 40 3.70 -7.56 -2.21
N GLU A 41 4.28 -6.94 -1.18
CA GLU A 41 3.67 -6.75 0.13
C GLU A 41 2.33 -5.98 0.00
N ASN A 42 2.32 -4.88 -0.78
CA ASN A 42 1.09 -4.14 -1.08
C ASN A 42 0.05 -4.97 -1.86
N GLY A 43 0.50 -5.82 -2.77
CA GLY A 43 -0.37 -6.74 -3.51
C GLY A 43 -1.01 -7.81 -2.64
N SER A 44 -0.22 -8.46 -1.80
CA SER A 44 -0.72 -9.45 -0.84
C SER A 44 -1.73 -8.83 0.13
N LEU A 45 -1.45 -7.64 0.65
CA LEU A 45 -2.41 -6.89 1.46
C LEU A 45 -3.71 -6.62 0.70
N ALA A 46 -3.63 -6.14 -0.55
CA ALA A 46 -4.81 -5.87 -1.36
C ALA A 46 -5.63 -7.13 -1.64
N ASP A 47 -4.98 -8.25 -1.91
CA ASP A 47 -5.67 -9.53 -2.18
C ASP A 47 -6.36 -10.05 -0.93
N GLU A 48 -5.68 -10.04 0.23
CA GLU A 48 -6.26 -10.41 1.52
C GLU A 48 -7.47 -9.53 1.86
N LEU A 49 -7.32 -8.20 1.76
CA LEU A 49 -8.42 -7.27 2.03
C LEU A 49 -9.60 -7.46 1.09
N ASN A 50 -9.35 -7.72 -0.19
CA ASN A 50 -10.39 -8.01 -1.17
C ASN A 50 -11.14 -9.32 -0.85
N MET A 51 -10.46 -10.34 -0.31
CA MET A 51 -11.13 -11.54 0.19
C MET A 51 -12.03 -11.21 1.39
N TYR A 52 -11.53 -10.45 2.37
CA TYR A 52 -12.32 -10.07 3.55
C TYR A 52 -13.51 -9.17 3.20
N THR A 53 -13.35 -8.18 2.33
CA THR A 53 -14.45 -7.30 1.93
C THR A 53 -15.52 -8.05 1.12
N ARG A 54 -15.13 -9.05 0.32
CA ARG A 54 -16.07 -9.94 -0.39
C ARG A 54 -16.79 -10.90 0.54
N GLN A 55 -16.11 -11.42 1.56
CA GLN A 55 -16.69 -12.38 2.50
C GLN A 55 -17.68 -11.72 3.47
N TYR A 56 -17.42 -10.49 3.88
CA TYR A 56 -18.19 -9.80 4.93
C TYR A 56 -19.00 -8.59 4.45
N GLY A 57 -18.78 -8.09 3.23
CA GLY A 57 -19.49 -6.95 2.64
C GLY A 57 -20.30 -7.32 1.38
N ARG A 58 -21.21 -6.43 0.97
CA ARG A 58 -21.76 -6.47 -0.40
C ARG A 58 -20.66 -6.05 -1.37
N ARG A 59 -20.60 -6.69 -2.56
CA ARG A 59 -19.74 -6.28 -3.69
C ARG A 59 -19.79 -4.76 -3.83
N GLU A 60 -18.76 -4.06 -3.39
CA GLU A 60 -18.51 -2.72 -3.91
C GLU A 60 -18.17 -2.94 -5.38
N GLU A 61 -19.05 -2.46 -6.26
CA GLU A 61 -18.80 -2.38 -7.69
C GLU A 61 -17.41 -1.82 -7.88
N GLU A 62 -16.59 -2.53 -8.65
CA GLU A 62 -15.24 -2.13 -9.03
C GLU A 62 -15.29 -0.72 -9.60
N THR A 63 -15.11 0.28 -8.72
CA THR A 63 -14.83 1.63 -9.15
C THR A 63 -13.37 1.56 -9.59
N ASN A 64 -13.20 1.09 -10.83
CA ASN A 64 -11.99 1.10 -11.63
C ASN A 64 -11.58 2.54 -11.93
N GLN A 65 -11.32 3.29 -10.87
CA GLN A 65 -10.57 4.52 -10.92
C GLN A 65 -9.48 4.38 -9.87
N ALA A 66 -8.55 3.45 -10.15
CA ALA A 66 -7.18 3.86 -9.98
C ALA A 66 -7.07 5.13 -10.82
N GLU A 67 -7.06 6.30 -10.17
CA GLU A 67 -6.38 7.44 -10.73
C GLU A 67 -4.94 6.95 -10.95
N LEU A 68 -4.74 6.33 -12.11
CA LEU A 68 -3.46 6.21 -12.75
C LEU A 68 -3.05 7.65 -12.90
N TYR A 69 -2.36 8.17 -11.88
CA TYR A 69 -1.55 9.35 -12.05
C TYR A 69 -0.77 9.06 -13.34
N PRO A 70 -0.97 9.86 -14.40
CA PRO A 70 -0.21 9.65 -15.59
C PRO A 70 1.23 9.80 -15.13
N THR A 71 1.98 8.70 -15.13
CA THR A 71 3.42 8.70 -15.02
C THR A 71 3.88 9.45 -16.26
N SER A 72 3.89 10.77 -16.13
CA SER A 72 4.40 11.66 -17.15
C SER A 72 5.84 11.23 -17.36
N ASN A 73 6.26 11.16 -18.63
CA ASN A 73 7.62 10.81 -19.05
C ASN A 73 8.70 11.81 -18.58
N GLN A 74 8.47 12.55 -17.49
CA GLN A 74 9.29 13.67 -17.03
C GLN A 74 9.49 13.73 -15.52
N MET A 75 8.96 12.79 -14.71
CA MET A 75 9.28 12.80 -13.28
C MET A 75 10.72 12.33 -13.06
N ASP A 76 11.46 13.09 -12.25
CA ASP A 76 12.77 12.63 -11.81
C ASP A 76 12.64 11.55 -10.73
N TRP A 77 13.74 10.83 -10.47
CA TRP A 77 13.75 9.73 -9.51
C TRP A 77 13.34 10.15 -8.09
N ASN A 78 13.62 11.39 -7.69
CA ASN A 78 13.27 11.90 -6.37
C ASN A 78 11.77 12.21 -6.28
N GLU A 79 11.19 12.75 -7.34
CA GLU A 79 9.75 12.99 -7.44
C GLU A 79 8.98 11.67 -7.39
N GLU A 80 9.45 10.63 -8.09
CA GLU A 80 8.85 9.29 -8.04
C GLU A 80 8.95 8.66 -6.64
N LEU A 81 10.11 8.79 -5.97
CA LEU A 81 10.28 8.35 -4.58
C LEU A 81 9.33 9.08 -3.64
N GLU A 82 9.11 10.38 -3.86
CA GLU A 82 8.16 11.17 -3.07
C GLU A 82 6.71 10.71 -3.28
N VAL A 83 6.33 10.35 -4.51
CA VAL A 83 5.00 9.75 -4.76
C VAL A 83 4.83 8.45 -3.98
N CYS A 84 5.84 7.57 -3.99
CA CYS A 84 5.83 6.33 -3.21
C CYS A 84 5.79 6.57 -1.70
N GLU A 85 6.51 7.57 -1.20
CA GLU A 85 6.47 7.95 0.22
C GLU A 85 5.06 8.44 0.60
N ARG A 86 4.49 9.40 -0.14
CA ARG A 86 3.13 9.91 0.13
C ARG A 86 2.07 8.82 0.04
N GLY A 87 2.20 7.89 -0.90
CA GLY A 87 1.36 6.70 -1.00
C GLY A 87 1.46 5.82 0.24
N THR A 88 2.69 5.59 0.73
CA THR A 88 2.93 4.76 1.93
C THR A 88 2.47 5.45 3.21
N VAL A 89 2.59 6.77 3.32
CA VAL A 89 1.97 7.56 4.41
C VAL A 89 0.45 7.39 4.39
N SER A 90 -0.17 7.56 3.22
CA SER A 90 -1.62 7.37 3.07
C SER A 90 -2.05 5.93 3.46
N LEU A 91 -1.20 4.94 3.17
CA LEU A 91 -1.44 3.55 3.57
C LEU A 91 -1.38 3.39 5.09
N MET A 92 -0.42 4.02 5.76
CA MET A 92 -0.32 4.05 7.22
C MET A 92 -1.54 4.70 7.88
N ASP A 93 -2.00 5.83 7.35
CA ASP A 93 -3.21 6.51 7.86
C ASP A 93 -4.44 5.61 7.71
N ALA A 94 -4.56 4.89 6.59
CA ALA A 94 -5.64 3.92 6.38
C ALA A 94 -5.55 2.75 7.37
N PHE A 95 -4.34 2.25 7.67
CA PHE A 95 -4.13 1.23 8.71
C PHE A 95 -4.61 1.73 10.07
N GLU A 96 -4.22 2.95 10.48
CA GLU A 96 -4.64 3.52 11.76
C GLU A 96 -6.15 3.63 11.87
N SER A 97 -6.82 4.06 10.81
CA SER A 97 -8.29 4.13 10.76
C SER A 97 -8.95 2.76 10.96
N VAL A 98 -8.43 1.71 10.32
CA VAL A 98 -8.96 0.34 10.49
C VAL A 98 -8.68 -0.18 11.90
N MET A 99 -7.47 0.01 12.41
CA MET A 99 -7.04 -0.53 13.70
C MET A 99 -7.77 0.10 14.91
N GLN A 100 -8.23 1.35 14.78
CA GLN A 100 -9.05 2.01 15.80
C GLN A 100 -10.50 1.48 15.83
N HIS A 101 -10.93 0.71 14.84
CA HIS A 101 -12.31 0.24 14.76
C HIS A 101 -12.58 -0.91 15.72
N ARG A 102 -13.45 -0.69 16.71
CA ARG A 102 -13.78 -1.66 17.79
C ARG A 102 -14.13 -3.07 17.31
N CYS A 103 -14.83 -3.18 16.19
CA CYS A 103 -15.23 -4.49 15.63
C CYS A 103 -14.05 -5.34 15.16
N LEU A 104 -12.84 -4.79 14.97
CA LEU A 104 -11.69 -5.57 14.53
C LEU A 104 -11.28 -6.62 15.57
N MET A 105 -11.54 -6.37 16.85
CA MET A 105 -11.31 -7.34 17.93
C MET A 105 -12.18 -8.60 17.83
N ALA A 106 -13.28 -8.55 17.06
CA ALA A 106 -14.10 -9.73 16.77
C ALA A 106 -13.50 -10.62 15.65
N PHE A 107 -12.43 -10.17 14.98
CA PHE A 107 -11.76 -10.87 13.88
C PHE A 107 -10.26 -11.01 14.18
N PRO A 108 -9.85 -11.90 15.10
CA PRO A 108 -8.48 -11.95 15.62
C PRO A 108 -7.42 -12.28 14.55
N GLU A 109 -7.76 -13.12 13.56
CA GLU A 109 -6.86 -13.42 12.44
C GLU A 109 -6.64 -12.21 11.55
N LEU A 110 -7.71 -11.51 11.19
CA LEU A 110 -7.63 -10.25 10.43
C LEU A 110 -6.83 -9.21 11.20
N TYR A 111 -7.08 -9.06 12.50
CA TYR A 111 -6.32 -8.14 13.35
C TYR A 111 -4.82 -8.44 13.33
N LYS A 112 -4.44 -9.71 13.49
CA LYS A 112 -3.04 -10.15 13.45
C LYS A 112 -2.40 -9.85 12.10
N ASN A 113 -3.07 -10.19 10.99
CA ASN A 113 -2.54 -9.96 9.65
C ASN A 113 -2.36 -8.46 9.36
N LEU A 114 -3.36 -7.63 9.70
CA LEU A 114 -3.27 -6.18 9.52
C LEU A 114 -2.15 -5.57 10.34
N HIS A 115 -1.90 -6.07 11.56
CA HIS A 115 -0.78 -5.61 12.37
C HIS A 115 0.57 -5.91 11.70
N GLN A 116 0.74 -7.12 11.17
CA GLN A 116 1.95 -7.51 10.46
C GLN A 116 2.18 -6.66 9.20
N HIS A 117 1.14 -6.44 8.39
CA HIS A 117 1.24 -5.60 7.20
C HIS A 117 1.52 -4.13 7.56
N ARG A 118 0.95 -3.63 8.67
CA ARG A 118 1.25 -2.27 9.17
C ARG A 118 2.72 -2.13 9.57
N GLU A 119 3.31 -3.12 10.23
CA GLU A 119 4.73 -3.10 10.58
C GLU A 119 5.61 -3.08 9.32
N GLN A 120 5.29 -3.90 8.32
CA GLN A 120 6.00 -3.89 7.03
C GLN A 120 5.88 -2.53 6.33
N ALA A 121 4.68 -1.94 6.27
CA ALA A 121 4.47 -0.62 5.70
C ALA A 121 5.25 0.48 6.43
N SER A 122 5.33 0.40 7.76
CA SER A 122 6.13 1.30 8.59
C SER A 122 7.63 1.19 8.29
N ASP A 123 8.16 -0.03 8.19
CA ASP A 123 9.56 -0.27 7.81
C ASP A 123 9.87 0.25 6.41
N ASN A 124 8.93 0.08 5.48
CA ASN A 124 9.02 0.57 4.11
C ASN A 124 9.03 2.11 4.07
N LEU A 125 8.20 2.77 4.88
CA LEU A 125 8.18 4.23 4.99
C LEU A 125 9.51 4.76 5.53
N ASN A 126 10.05 4.14 6.58
CA ASN A 126 11.33 4.54 7.16
C ASN A 126 12.48 4.35 6.16
N TRP A 127 12.46 3.26 5.40
CA TRP A 127 13.42 3.02 4.33
C TRP A 127 13.33 4.07 3.22
N LEU A 128 12.13 4.43 2.75
CA LEU A 128 11.93 5.49 1.75
C LEU A 128 12.45 6.85 2.23
N ARG A 129 12.16 7.21 3.48
CA ARG A 129 12.67 8.45 4.09
C ARG A 129 14.19 8.49 4.17
N THR A 130 14.81 7.36 4.53
CA THR A 130 16.27 7.23 4.57
C THR A 130 16.88 7.37 3.18
N MET A 131 16.24 6.79 2.15
CA MET A 131 16.68 6.91 0.76
C MET A 131 16.60 8.35 0.22
N ARG A 132 15.69 9.19 0.74
CA ARG A 132 15.58 10.60 0.33
C ARG A 132 16.59 11.52 1.01
N THR A 133 17.07 11.14 2.19
CA THR A 133 18.01 11.95 2.98
C THR A 133 19.48 11.54 2.78
N ALA A 134 19.73 10.40 2.13
CA ALA A 134 21.06 9.88 1.79
C ALA A 134 21.58 10.42 0.45
#